data_AF-A0A3P6BF77-F1
#
_entry.id   AF-A0A3P6BF77-F1
#
_cell.length_a   1.000
_cell.length_b   1.000
_cell.length_c   1.000
_cell.angle_alpha   90.00
_cell.angle_beta   90.00
_cell.angle_gamma   90.00
#
_symmetry.space_group_name_H-M   'P 1'
#
loop_
_entity.id
_entity.type
_entity.pdbx_description
1 polymer ?
#
loop_
_entity_poly.entity_id
_entity_poly.type
_entity_poly.pdbx_seq_one_letter_code
_entity_poly.pdbx_strand_id
1 'polypeptide(L)'
;MNEKEELPENMREDNLNEETKSLISSLPSHKDFLGKLYNYQGCWYYPNTLQGVLNFQKGFKPQETDIILASFPKSGTTWLKALTIALFERFNNTSSFHPLHLYHKTSIPDLTKFSPSSPRLFSTHMPFHTLQAPFKDESSPCKIVYVCRNVKDVLVS
;
A
#
# COMPACT_ATOMS: atom_id res chain seq x y z
N MET A 1 28.41 -15.59 -19.02
CA MET A 1 28.19 -14.30 -18.33
C MET A 1 26.83 -14.42 -17.66
N ASN A 2 26.80 -14.85 -16.39
CA ASN A 2 25.55 -15.06 -15.64
C ASN A 2 25.18 -13.75 -14.95
N GLU A 3 24.45 -12.88 -15.64
CA GLU A 3 23.68 -11.85 -14.95
C GLU A 3 22.47 -12.56 -14.32
N LYS A 4 22.56 -12.85 -13.02
CA LYS A 4 21.35 -13.01 -12.23
C LYS A 4 20.68 -11.64 -12.24
N GLU A 5 19.66 -11.47 -13.07
CA GLU A 5 18.79 -10.29 -12.99
C GLU A 5 18.32 -10.16 -11.54
N GLU A 6 18.79 -9.10 -10.88
CA GLU A 6 18.38 -8.81 -9.51
C GLU A 6 16.87 -8.55 -9.50
N LEU A 7 16.13 -9.40 -8.80
CA LEU A 7 14.69 -9.22 -8.64
C LEU A 7 14.37 -7.84 -8.04
N PRO A 8 13.29 -7.17 -8.47
CA PRO A 8 12.81 -5.94 -7.85
C PRO A 8 12.67 -6.07 -6.32
N GLU A 9 12.94 -5.00 -5.56
CA GLU A 9 12.95 -5.04 -4.09
C GLU A 9 11.64 -5.59 -3.51
N ASN A 10 10.49 -5.30 -4.11
CA ASN A 10 9.19 -5.81 -3.66
C ASN A 10 8.99 -7.34 -3.84
N MET A 11 9.88 -8.00 -4.59
CA MET A 11 9.82 -9.44 -4.93
C MET A 11 10.81 -10.30 -4.16
N ARG A 12 11.77 -9.69 -3.45
CA ARG A 12 12.80 -10.40 -2.68
C ARG A 12 12.19 -11.02 -1.41
N GLU A 13 12.76 -12.13 -0.97
CA GLU A 13 12.40 -12.76 0.33
C GLU A 13 13.41 -12.39 1.45
N ASP A 14 14.49 -11.69 1.09
CA ASP A 14 15.68 -11.49 1.93
C ASP A 14 15.42 -10.67 3.19
N ASN A 15 14.41 -9.79 3.17
CA ASN A 15 14.08 -8.86 4.26
C ASN A 15 12.78 -9.20 4.98
N LEU A 16 12.31 -10.45 4.87
CA LEU A 16 11.07 -10.87 5.50
C LEU A 16 11.27 -11.11 7.01
N ASN A 17 10.32 -10.64 7.82
CA ASN A 17 10.26 -11.00 9.24
C ASN A 17 9.82 -12.48 9.39
N GLU A 18 10.20 -13.10 10.52
CA GLU A 18 9.95 -14.53 10.75
C GLU A 18 8.45 -14.87 10.78
N GLU A 19 7.62 -13.96 11.28
CA GLU A 19 6.16 -14.12 11.26
C GLU A 19 5.61 -14.17 9.83
N THR A 20 6.11 -13.32 8.93
CA THR A 20 5.69 -13.29 7.51
C THR A 20 6.20 -14.53 6.78
N LYS A 21 7.43 -14.97 7.03
CA LYS A 21 7.96 -16.24 6.48
C LYS A 21 7.09 -17.43 6.89
N SER A 22 6.75 -17.51 8.18
CA SER A 22 5.88 -18.54 8.73
C SER A 22 4.49 -18.51 8.05
N LEU A 23 3.86 -17.33 7.96
CA LEU A 23 2.56 -17.20 7.29
C LEU A 23 2.64 -17.62 5.82
N ILE A 24 3.61 -17.09 5.08
CA ILE A 24 3.82 -17.36 3.66
C ILE A 24 3.95 -18.87 3.38
N SER A 25 4.60 -19.62 4.27
CA SER A 25 4.74 -21.08 4.14
C SER A 25 3.41 -21.84 4.14
N SER A 26 2.36 -21.26 4.73
CA SER A 26 1.02 -21.85 4.84
C SER A 26 0.06 -21.40 3.73
N LEU A 27 0.40 -20.36 2.98
CA LEU A 27 -0.48 -19.76 1.97
C LEU A 27 -0.39 -20.49 0.62
N PRO A 28 -1.48 -20.53 -0.15
CA PRO A 28 -1.40 -20.92 -1.56
C PRO A 28 -0.38 -20.06 -2.29
N SER A 29 0.53 -20.70 -3.03
CA SER A 29 1.56 -20.00 -3.79
C SER A 29 1.45 -20.29 -5.27
N HIS A 30 1.82 -19.31 -6.09
CA HIS A 30 1.86 -19.41 -7.55
C HIS A 30 3.16 -18.77 -8.04
N LYS A 31 3.72 -19.26 -9.15
CA LYS A 31 4.90 -18.65 -9.76
C LYS A 31 4.50 -18.06 -11.10
N ASP A 32 4.64 -16.75 -11.23
CA ASP A 32 4.48 -16.07 -12.50
C ASP A 32 5.83 -15.88 -13.20
N PHE A 33 5.87 -15.03 -14.23
CA PHE A 33 7.08 -14.73 -14.99
C PHE A 33 8.11 -13.89 -14.21
N LEU A 34 7.70 -13.23 -13.12
CA LEU A 34 8.55 -12.35 -12.31
C LEU A 34 9.03 -13.03 -11.03
N GLY A 35 8.21 -13.89 -10.41
CA GLY A 35 8.56 -14.50 -9.13
C GLY A 35 7.43 -15.28 -8.50
N LYS A 36 7.59 -15.57 -7.21
CA LYS A 36 6.61 -16.31 -6.42
C LYS A 36 5.63 -15.34 -5.76
N LEU A 37 4.36 -15.63 -5.95
CA LEU A 37 3.22 -14.92 -5.39
C LEU A 37 2.56 -15.79 -4.31
N TYR A 38 2.00 -15.15 -3.30
CA TYR A 38 1.27 -15.79 -2.22
C TYR A 38 -0.14 -15.20 -2.11
N ASN A 39 -1.14 -16.07 -2.01
CA ASN A 39 -2.53 -15.65 -1.89
C ASN A 39 -2.85 -15.31 -0.43
N TYR A 40 -3.17 -14.05 -0.17
CA TYR A 40 -3.59 -13.56 1.14
C TYR A 40 -4.90 -12.78 0.99
N GLN A 41 -5.91 -13.14 1.80
CA GLN A 41 -7.24 -12.51 1.77
C GLN A 41 -7.89 -12.47 0.36
N GLY A 42 -7.56 -13.44 -0.51
CA GLY A 42 -8.10 -13.50 -1.87
C GLY A 42 -7.35 -12.67 -2.91
N CYS A 43 -6.20 -12.08 -2.57
CA CYS A 43 -5.33 -11.36 -3.50
C CYS A 43 -3.92 -11.94 -3.52
N TRP A 44 -3.26 -11.85 -4.68
CA TRP A 44 -1.92 -12.36 -4.89
C TRP A 44 -0.88 -11.26 -4.67
N TYR A 45 0.11 -11.52 -3.83
CA TYR A 45 1.15 -10.58 -3.47
C TYR A 45 2.54 -11.17 -3.62
N TYR A 46 3.49 -10.33 -4.01
CA TYR A 46 4.91 -10.63 -3.84
C TYR A 46 5.29 -10.54 -2.35
N PRO A 47 6.37 -11.22 -1.91
CA PRO A 47 6.67 -11.41 -0.50
C PRO A 47 6.80 -10.09 0.27
N ASN A 48 7.61 -9.14 -0.21
CA ASN A 48 7.80 -7.86 0.49
C ASN A 48 6.56 -6.95 0.43
N THR A 49 5.75 -7.06 -0.62
CA THR A 49 4.43 -6.40 -0.65
C THR A 49 3.49 -6.98 0.40
N LEU A 50 3.45 -8.31 0.54
CA LEU A 50 2.65 -8.98 1.56
C LEU A 50 3.09 -8.58 2.97
N GLN A 51 4.41 -8.51 3.23
CA GLN A 51 4.92 -7.99 4.49
C GLN A 51 4.42 -6.56 4.77
N GLY A 52 4.46 -5.68 3.75
CA GLY A 52 3.92 -4.33 3.87
C GLY A 52 2.43 -4.28 4.23
N VAL A 53 1.64 -5.18 3.63
CA VAL A 53 0.21 -5.36 3.96
C VAL A 53 0.03 -5.78 5.41
N LEU A 54 0.75 -6.80 5.87
CA LEU A 54 0.64 -7.32 7.25
C LEU A 54 1.06 -6.26 8.27
N ASN A 55 2.15 -5.55 8.00
CA ASN A 55 2.68 -4.49 8.84
C ASN A 55 1.70 -3.32 8.93
N PHE A 56 1.10 -2.92 7.80
CA PHE A 56 0.03 -1.91 7.76
C PHE A 56 -1.17 -2.36 8.60
N GLN A 57 -1.64 -3.59 8.42
CA GLN A 57 -2.80 -4.11 9.16
C GLN A 57 -2.57 -4.15 10.68
N LYS A 58 -1.34 -4.45 11.12
CA LYS A 58 -0.98 -4.53 12.54
C LYS A 58 -0.72 -3.17 13.19
N GLY A 59 -0.16 -2.20 12.45
CA GLY A 59 0.45 -1.02 13.04
C GLY A 59 -0.06 0.33 12.54
N PHE A 60 -0.94 0.35 11.53
CA PHE A 60 -1.55 1.61 11.10
C PHE A 60 -2.52 2.12 12.17
N LYS A 61 -2.24 3.32 12.68
CA LYS A 61 -3.10 4.03 13.63
C LYS A 61 -3.75 5.22 12.91
N PRO A 62 -5.01 5.07 12.48
CA PRO A 62 -5.68 6.09 11.71
C PRO A 62 -6.02 7.32 12.55
N GLN A 63 -5.86 8.50 11.96
CA GLN A 63 -6.28 9.79 12.50
C GLN A 63 -7.45 10.35 11.68
N GLU A 64 -8.28 11.18 12.30
CA GLU A 64 -9.45 11.79 11.66
C GLU A 64 -9.10 12.66 10.45
N THR A 65 -7.90 13.25 10.49
CA THR A 65 -7.36 14.11 9.44
C THR A 65 -6.71 13.31 8.30
N ASP A 66 -6.52 12.00 8.44
CA ASP A 66 -5.87 11.20 7.41
C ASP A 66 -6.72 11.10 6.14
N ILE A 67 -6.04 11.19 5.00
CA ILE A 67 -6.64 10.94 3.69
C ILE A 67 -5.83 9.86 2.98
N ILE A 68 -6.48 8.75 2.66
CA ILE A 68 -5.87 7.63 1.94
C ILE A 68 -6.40 7.61 0.51
N LEU A 69 -5.51 7.81 -0.45
CA LEU A 69 -5.78 7.57 -1.86
C LEU A 69 -5.45 6.13 -2.23
N ALA A 70 -6.46 5.36 -2.60
CA ALA A 70 -6.31 3.98 -2.98
C ALA A 70 -6.78 3.75 -4.42
N SER A 71 -6.10 2.87 -5.16
CA SER A 71 -6.62 2.35 -6.42
C SER A 71 -5.95 1.03 -6.76
N PHE A 72 -6.57 0.24 -7.63
CA PHE A 72 -5.84 -0.85 -8.29
C PHE A 72 -4.69 -0.28 -9.15
N PRO A 73 -3.54 -0.98 -9.28
CA PRO A 73 -2.45 -0.54 -10.16
C PRO A 73 -2.96 -0.13 -11.55
N LYS A 74 -2.34 0.88 -12.17
CA LYS A 74 -2.67 1.35 -13.53
C LYS A 74 -4.11 1.91 -13.70
N SER A 75 -4.78 2.23 -12.58
CA SER A 75 -6.12 2.84 -12.58
C SER A 75 -6.12 4.37 -12.43
N GLY A 76 -4.97 5.04 -12.64
CA GLY A 76 -4.88 6.50 -12.62
C GLY A 76 -4.44 7.13 -11.29
N THR A 77 -3.65 6.44 -10.46
CA THR A 77 -3.11 7.01 -9.21
C THR A 77 -2.32 8.29 -9.41
N THR A 78 -1.54 8.41 -10.47
CA THR A 78 -0.75 9.62 -10.75
C THR A 78 -1.65 10.83 -10.93
N TRP A 79 -2.73 10.69 -11.70
CA TRP A 79 -3.70 11.76 -11.91
C TRP A 79 -4.44 12.13 -10.61
N LEU A 80 -4.86 11.12 -9.83
CA LEU A 80 -5.52 11.35 -8.54
C LEU A 80 -4.60 12.05 -7.52
N LYS A 81 -3.33 11.66 -7.45
CA LYS A 81 -2.33 12.34 -6.60
C LYS A 81 -2.15 13.80 -7.02
N ALA A 82 -2.01 14.07 -8.31
CA ALA A 82 -1.83 15.41 -8.83
C ALA A 82 -3.04 16.31 -8.51
N LEU A 83 -4.27 15.80 -8.69
CA LEU A 83 -5.48 16.52 -8.33
C LEU A 83 -5.56 16.85 -6.84
N THR A 84 -5.22 15.90 -5.97
CA THR A 84 -5.27 16.14 -4.53
C THR A 84 -4.21 17.17 -4.12
N ILE A 85 -2.98 17.11 -4.65
CA ILE A 85 -1.98 18.16 -4.39
C ILE A 85 -2.50 19.53 -4.86
N ALA A 86 -3.03 19.62 -6.08
CA ALA A 86 -3.56 20.88 -6.62
C ALA A 86 -4.72 21.44 -5.76
N LEU A 87 -5.57 20.57 -5.21
CA LEU A 87 -6.62 20.96 -4.29
C LEU A 87 -6.06 21.55 -3.00
N PHE A 88 -5.05 20.91 -2.40
CA PHE A 88 -4.42 21.36 -1.17
C PHE A 88 -3.68 22.69 -1.32
N GLU A 89 -2.92 22.84 -2.42
CA GLU A 89 -2.22 24.09 -2.76
C GLU A 89 -3.20 25.25 -2.95
N ARG A 90 -4.39 25.01 -3.55
CA ARG A 90 -5.43 26.04 -3.69
C ARG A 90 -5.92 26.59 -2.34
N PHE A 91 -5.86 25.79 -1.29
CA PHE A 91 -6.24 26.20 0.07
C PHE A 91 -5.05 26.67 0.92
N ASN A 92 -3.91 26.99 0.29
CA ASN A 92 -2.65 27.36 0.98
C ASN A 92 -2.16 26.32 1.99
N ASN A 93 -2.49 25.04 1.77
CA ASN A 93 -2.01 23.94 2.58
C ASN A 93 -0.91 23.21 1.80
N THR A 94 0.35 23.32 2.24
CA THR A 94 1.43 22.53 1.67
C THR A 94 1.27 21.09 2.12
N SER A 95 1.11 20.17 1.16
CA SER A 95 0.96 18.75 1.47
C SER A 95 1.68 17.88 0.45
N SER A 96 2.14 16.71 0.89
CA SER A 96 2.86 15.75 0.07
C SER A 96 2.32 14.35 0.31
N PHE A 97 2.35 13.54 -0.75
CA PHE A 97 1.91 12.15 -0.67
C PHE A 97 2.99 11.25 -0.09
N HIS A 98 2.61 10.49 0.93
CA HIS A 98 3.44 9.47 1.53
C HIS A 98 2.97 8.08 1.05
N PRO A 99 3.83 7.28 0.42
CA PRO A 99 3.46 5.94 0.02
C PRO A 99 3.27 5.08 1.28
N LEU A 100 2.20 4.28 1.35
CA LEU A 100 2.06 3.26 2.40
C LEU A 100 3.12 2.15 2.29
N HIS A 101 3.98 2.22 1.28
CA HIS A 101 5.22 1.44 1.20
C HIS A 101 6.14 1.63 2.41
N LEU A 102 5.98 2.69 3.22
CA LEU A 102 6.66 2.86 4.50
C LEU A 102 6.51 1.66 5.44
N TYR A 103 5.40 0.91 5.31
CA TYR A 103 5.13 -0.28 6.09
C TYR A 103 5.88 -1.54 5.61
N HIS A 104 6.59 -1.50 4.48
CA HIS A 104 7.32 -2.69 3.98
C HIS A 104 8.40 -3.18 4.94
N LYS A 105 9.04 -2.26 5.68
CA LYS A 105 10.17 -2.58 6.57
C LYS A 105 9.78 -2.71 8.04
N THR A 106 8.72 -2.04 8.47
CA THR A 106 8.30 -2.00 9.88
C THR A 106 6.80 -1.79 10.00
N SER A 107 6.19 -2.37 11.04
CA SER A 107 4.81 -2.09 11.44
C SER A 107 4.65 -0.74 12.14
N ILE A 108 5.74 -0.14 12.62
CA ILE A 108 5.74 1.14 13.33
C ILE A 108 6.68 2.10 12.59
N PRO A 109 6.34 2.53 11.37
CA PRO A 109 7.09 3.59 10.71
C PRO A 109 7.04 4.88 11.53
N ASP A 110 8.13 5.63 11.53
CA ASP A 110 8.16 6.96 12.14
C ASP A 110 7.33 7.93 11.29
N LEU A 111 6.10 8.18 11.73
CA LEU A 111 5.17 9.13 11.11
C LEU A 111 5.32 10.55 11.71
N THR A 112 6.22 10.77 12.68
CA THR A 112 6.39 12.07 13.35
C THR A 112 7.02 13.14 12.46
N LYS A 113 7.68 12.70 11.38
CA LYS A 113 8.24 13.56 10.33
C LYS A 113 7.16 14.26 9.50
N PHE A 114 5.90 13.86 9.63
CA PHE A 114 4.80 14.50 8.93
C PHE A 114 4.35 15.73 9.71
N SER A 115 4.08 16.81 8.98
CA SER A 115 3.71 18.08 9.58
C SER A 115 2.44 17.90 10.43
N PRO A 116 2.47 18.23 11.74
CA PRO A 116 1.29 18.11 12.59
C PRO A 116 0.18 19.11 12.21
N SER A 117 0.53 20.16 11.44
CA SER A 117 -0.41 21.19 10.99
C SER A 117 -1.13 20.86 9.69
N SER A 118 -0.87 19.70 9.07
CA SER A 118 -1.49 19.31 7.80
C SER A 118 -1.94 17.85 7.83
N PRO A 119 -3.07 17.51 7.18
CA PRO A 119 -3.54 16.14 7.12
C PRO A 119 -2.51 15.25 6.42
N ARG A 120 -2.35 14.02 6.93
CA ARG A 120 -1.43 13.05 6.34
C ARG A 120 -2.07 12.47 5.08
N LEU A 121 -1.41 12.69 3.94
CA LEU A 121 -1.84 12.15 2.65
C LEU A 121 -1.11 10.84 2.37
N PHE A 122 -1.86 9.75 2.30
CA PHE A 122 -1.33 8.43 2.00
C PHE A 122 -1.74 7.97 0.60
N SER A 123 -0.93 7.12 -0.01
CA SER A 123 -1.31 6.43 -1.25
C SER A 123 -0.96 4.94 -1.23
N THR A 124 -1.87 4.12 -1.75
CA THR A 124 -1.72 2.66 -1.77
C THR A 124 -2.38 2.00 -2.97
N HIS A 125 -1.90 0.80 -3.28
CA HIS A 125 -2.51 -0.12 -4.24
C HIS A 125 -3.19 -1.33 -3.57
N MET A 126 -3.35 -1.29 -2.24
CA MET A 126 -4.02 -2.34 -1.49
C MET A 126 -5.48 -2.48 -1.96
N PRO A 127 -5.97 -3.72 -2.14
CA PRO A 127 -7.39 -3.98 -2.34
C PRO A 127 -8.22 -3.39 -1.20
N PHE A 128 -9.43 -2.94 -1.53
CA PHE A 128 -10.29 -2.24 -0.58
C PHE A 128 -10.56 -3.05 0.70
N HIS A 129 -10.87 -4.35 0.56
CA HIS A 129 -11.14 -5.23 1.71
C HIS A 129 -9.91 -5.40 2.63
N THR A 130 -8.71 -5.46 2.07
CA THR A 130 -7.45 -5.54 2.82
C THR A 130 -7.16 -4.21 3.53
N LEU A 131 -7.41 -3.10 2.84
CA LEU A 131 -7.24 -1.75 3.37
C LEU A 131 -8.17 -1.49 4.55
N GLN A 132 -9.39 -2.01 4.54
CA GLN A 132 -10.38 -1.79 5.61
C GLN A 132 -10.05 -2.48 6.94
N ALA A 133 -9.09 -3.42 6.98
CA ALA A 133 -8.84 -4.22 8.18
C ALA A 133 -8.52 -3.40 9.45
N PRO A 134 -7.71 -2.32 9.43
CA PRO A 134 -7.46 -1.46 10.59
C PRO A 134 -8.65 -0.60 11.03
N PHE A 135 -9.72 -0.53 10.23
CA PHE A 135 -10.84 0.40 10.41
C PHE A 135 -12.14 -0.29 10.84
N LYS A 136 -12.08 -1.58 11.21
CA LYS A 136 -13.26 -2.39 11.56
C LYS A 136 -13.92 -1.99 12.87
N ASP A 137 -13.14 -1.42 13.80
CA ASP A 137 -13.69 -0.85 15.02
C ASP A 137 -14.15 0.57 14.69
N GLU A 138 -15.48 0.76 14.61
CA GLU A 138 -16.21 1.87 13.95
C GLU A 138 -15.95 3.32 14.47
N SER A 139 -14.83 3.60 15.14
CA SER A 139 -14.54 4.92 15.71
C SER A 139 -13.48 5.73 14.95
N SER A 140 -13.00 5.29 13.77
CA SER A 140 -11.95 6.03 13.05
C SER A 140 -12.49 6.75 11.80
N PRO A 141 -12.57 8.09 11.79
CA PRO A 141 -13.16 8.87 10.71
C PRO A 141 -12.18 9.25 9.60
N CYS A 142 -11.12 8.46 9.35
CA CYS A 142 -10.21 8.74 8.23
C CYS A 142 -10.95 8.71 6.89
N LYS A 143 -10.49 9.51 5.93
CA LYS A 143 -11.12 9.59 4.61
C LYS A 143 -10.39 8.67 3.62
N ILE A 144 -11.10 7.71 3.04
CA ILE A 144 -10.57 6.85 1.98
C ILE A 144 -11.19 7.27 0.65
N VAL A 145 -10.36 7.68 -0.31
CA VAL A 145 -10.77 7.92 -1.70
C VAL A 145 -10.23 6.78 -2.55
N TYR A 146 -11.13 5.88 -2.97
CA TYR A 146 -10.79 4.76 -3.82
C TYR A 146 -11.20 5.02 -5.28
N VAL A 147 -10.24 4.94 -6.22
CA VAL A 147 -10.53 5.03 -7.65
C VAL A 147 -10.56 3.65 -8.28
N CYS A 148 -11.67 3.35 -8.96
CA CYS A 148 -11.85 2.15 -9.77
C CYS A 148 -11.78 2.52 -11.26
N ARG A 149 -11.20 1.63 -12.05
CA ARG A 149 -11.23 1.67 -13.52
C ARG A 149 -11.73 0.32 -14.03
N ASN A 150 -12.39 0.31 -15.18
CA ASN A 150 -12.82 -0.95 -15.80
C ASN A 150 -11.60 -1.87 -15.99
N VAL A 151 -11.72 -3.13 -15.59
CA VAL A 151 -10.63 -4.11 -15.64
C VAL A 151 -10.06 -4.30 -17.05
N LYS A 152 -10.90 -4.16 -18.08
CA LYS A 152 -10.46 -4.22 -19.48
C LYS A 152 -9.53 -3.06 -19.83
N ASP A 153 -9.81 -1.87 -19.31
CA ASP A 153 -9.00 -0.67 -19.54
C ASP A 153 -7.72 -0.68 -18.72
N VAL A 154 -7.75 -1.28 -17.52
CA VAL A 154 -6.56 -1.48 -16.69
C VAL A 154 -5.58 -2.42 -17.38
N LEU A 155 -6.08 -3.51 -17.98
CA LEU A 155 -5.26 -4.53 -18.64
C LEU A 155 -4.44 -3.97 -19.81
N VAL A 156 -4.98 -2.99 -20.55
CA VAL A 156 -4.33 -2.38 -21.72
C VAL A 156 -3.46 -1.16 -21.40
N SER A 157 -3.35 -0.76 -20.12
CA SER A 157 -2.77 0.53 -19.69
C SER A 157 -1.26 0.51 -19.45
#